data_AF-A0AAE6RDU3-F1
#
_entry.id   AF-A0AAE6RDU3-F1
#
_cell.length_a   1.000
_cell.length_b   1.000
_cell.length_c   1.000
_cell.angle_alpha   90.00
_cell.angle_beta   90.00
_cell.angle_gamma   90.00
#
_symmetry.space_group_name_H-M   'P 1'
#
loop_
_entity.id
_entity.type
_entity.pdbx_description
1 polymer ?
#
loop_
_entity_poly.entity_id
_entity_poly.type
_entity_poly.pdbx_seq_one_letter_code
_entity_poly.pdbx_strand_id
1 'polypeptide(L)' 'MADQIDRLDAEIAFLDQVAAELERQVGPCPVTRSLVIAWLSEWGKNSGGSKLDLPHLPQSLKAAYAAWSHQAVDR' A
#
# COMPACT_ATOMS: atom_id res chain seq x y z
N MET A 1 9.49 14.09 -20.82
CA MET A 1 8.68 14.68 -19.72
C MET A 1 7.38 13.90 -19.53
N ALA A 2 6.69 13.51 -20.61
CA ALA A 2 5.58 12.55 -20.55
C ALA A 2 5.99 11.26 -19.80
N ASP A 3 7.18 10.74 -20.06
CA ASP A 3 7.69 9.49 -19.48
C ASP A 3 7.77 9.47 -17.94
N GLN A 4 7.92 10.64 -17.32
CA GLN A 4 7.98 10.74 -15.85
C GLN A 4 6.59 10.71 -15.22
N ILE A 5 5.61 11.32 -15.88
CA ILE A 5 4.21 11.30 -15.44
C ILE A 5 3.64 9.90 -15.66
N ASP A 6 3.89 9.31 -16.83
CA ASP A 6 3.45 7.94 -17.14
C ASP A 6 4.00 6.91 -16.13
N ARG A 7 5.25 7.11 -15.69
CA ARG A 7 5.86 6.26 -14.67
C ARG A 7 5.21 6.43 -13.29
N LEU A 8 4.89 7.67 -12.92
CA LEU A 8 4.17 7.96 -11.67
C LEU A 8 2.76 7.36 -11.70
N ASP A 9 2.04 7.50 -12.80
CA ASP A 9 0.71 6.92 -12.97
C ASP A 9 0.76 5.39 -12.88
N ALA A 10 1.76 4.75 -13.49
CA ALA A 10 1.98 3.32 -13.36
C ALA A 10 2.31 2.89 -11.91
N GLU A 11 3.11 3.68 -11.20
CA GLU A 11 3.44 3.42 -9.80
C GLU A 11 2.20 3.57 -8.89
N ILE A 12 1.39 4.61 -9.09
CA ILE A 12 0.14 4.81 -8.37
C ILE A 12 -0.83 3.66 -8.65
N ALA A 13 -0.98 3.25 -9.92
CA ALA A 13 -1.84 2.12 -10.29
C ALA A 13 -1.37 0.79 -9.68
N PHE A 14 -0.05 0.61 -9.52
CA PHE A 14 0.51 -0.56 -8.85
C PHE A 14 0.23 -0.52 -7.33
N LEU A 15 0.45 0.61 -6.67
CA LEU A 15 0.14 0.76 -5.25
C LEU A 15 -1.35 0.61 -4.96
N ASP A 16 -2.21 1.05 -5.88
CA ASP A 16 -3.65 0.82 -5.80
C ASP A 16 -3.97 -0.67 -5.83
N GLN A 17 -3.40 -1.44 -6.77
CA GLN A 17 -3.58 -2.90 -6.79
C GLN A 17 -3.11 -3.58 -5.50
N VAL A 18 -1.98 -3.12 -4.94
CA VAL A 18 -1.49 -3.62 -3.64
C VAL A 18 -2.46 -3.28 -2.51
N ALA A 19 -3.02 -2.08 -2.48
CA ALA A 19 -4.01 -1.68 -1.48
C ALA A 19 -5.27 -2.56 -1.58
N ALA A 20 -5.75 -2.87 -2.79
CA ALA A 20 -6.90 -3.75 -2.98
C ALA A 20 -6.60 -5.17 -2.47
N GLU A 21 -5.41 -5.68 -2.78
CA GLU A 21 -5.01 -7.00 -2.35
C GLU A 21 -4.77 -7.08 -0.83
N LEU A 22 -4.27 -6.01 -0.21
CA LEU A 22 -4.18 -5.89 1.25
C LEU A 22 -5.56 -5.95 1.90
N GLU A 23 -6.50 -5.15 1.41
CA GLU A 23 -7.86 -5.13 1.92
C GLU A 23 -8.56 -6.49 1.73
N ARG A 24 -8.30 -7.17 0.61
CA ARG A 24 -8.80 -8.51 0.34
C ARG A 24 -8.26 -9.56 1.32
N GLN A 25 -6.99 -9.46 1.72
CA GLN A 25 -6.33 -10.45 2.59
C GLN A 25 -6.47 -10.16 4.08
N VAL A 26 -6.44 -8.90 4.49
CA VAL A 26 -6.42 -8.47 5.89
C VAL A 26 -7.78 -7.97 6.36
N GLY A 27 -8.55 -7.37 5.46
CA GLY A 27 -9.84 -6.76 5.74
C GLY A 27 -9.91 -5.30 5.26
N PRO A 28 -11.13 -4.78 5.08
CA PRO A 28 -11.36 -3.44 4.53
C PRO A 28 -10.69 -2.36 5.38
N CYS A 29 -10.10 -1.37 4.71
CA CYS A 29 -9.55 -0.21 5.40
C CYS A 29 -10.69 0.75 5.81
N PRO A 30 -10.68 1.27 7.04
CA PRO A 30 -11.64 2.31 7.46
C PRO A 30 -11.27 3.70 6.94
N VAL A 31 -10.06 3.88 6.40
CA VAL A 31 -9.58 5.14 5.83
C VAL A 31 -9.70 5.17 4.31
N THR A 32 -9.47 6.35 3.73
CA THR A 32 -9.55 6.54 2.28
C THR A 32 -8.42 5.82 1.55
N ARG A 33 -8.72 5.38 0.32
CA ARG A 33 -7.78 4.74 -0.61
C ARG A 33 -6.46 5.51 -0.76
N SER A 34 -6.55 6.84 -0.90
CA SER A 34 -5.37 7.71 -1.04
C SER A 34 -4.45 7.66 0.17
N LEU A 35 -5.00 7.50 1.38
CA LEU A 35 -4.21 7.37 2.60
C LEU A 35 -3.44 6.05 2.61
N VAL A 36 -4.08 4.96 2.16
CA VAL A 36 -3.44 3.64 2.04
C VAL A 36 -2.31 3.66 1.01
N ILE A 37 -2.52 4.29 -0.15
CA ILE A 37 -1.50 4.44 -1.19
C ILE A 37 -0.31 5.27 -0.67
N ALA A 38 -0.56 6.37 0.03
CA ALA A 38 0.48 7.19 0.64
C ALA A 38 1.30 6.38 1.67
N TRP A 39 0.62 5.67 2.57
CA TRP A 39 1.26 4.79 3.55
C TRP A 39 2.08 3.68 2.88
N LEU A 40 1.57 3.07 1.81
CA LEU A 40 2.29 2.05 1.04
C LEU A 40 3.55 2.59 0.37
N SER A 41 3.49 3.81 -0.18
CA SER A 41 4.67 4.47 -0.75
C SER A 41 5.75 4.72 0.30
N GLU A 42 5.36 5.16 1.50
CA GLU A 42 6.27 5.34 2.63
C GLU A 42 6.82 4.01 3.16
N TRP A 43 5.98 2.99 3.28
CA TRP A 43 6.38 1.65 3.68
C TRP A 43 7.38 1.04 2.69
N GLY A 44 7.17 1.22 1.38
CA GLY A 44 8.09 0.75 0.33
C GLY A 44 9.48 1.39 0.44
N LYS A 45 9.54 2.69 0.78
CA LYS A 45 10.81 3.42 1.03
C LYS A 45 11.53 2.90 2.27
N ASN A 46 10.79 2.64 3.36
CA ASN A 46 11.36 2.20 4.64
C ASN A 46 11.71 0.71 4.68
N SER A 47 11.03 -0.12 3.90
CA SER A 47 11.23 -1.58 3.84
C SER A 47 12.42 -2.01 2.97
N GLY A 48 13.27 -1.07 2.54
CA GLY A 48 14.46 -1.35 1.74
C GLY A 48 14.15 -1.90 0.34
N GLY A 49 12.98 -1.59 -0.22
CA GLY A 49 12.57 -2.10 -1.52
C GLY A 49 12.08 -3.56 -1.49
N SER A 50 11.49 -4.00 -0.37
CA SER A 50 10.77 -5.28 -0.33
C SER A 50 9.76 -5.33 -1.47
N LYS A 51 9.97 -6.26 -2.42
CA LYS A 51 9.07 -6.42 -3.56
C LYS A 51 7.67 -6.80 -3.06
N LEU A 52 6.70 -6.01 -3.50
CA LEU A 52 5.29 -6.28 -3.31
C LEU A 52 4.88 -7.28 -4.38
N ASP A 53 5.09 -8.56 -4.13
CA ASP A 53 4.69 -9.62 -5.07
C ASP A 53 3.20 -9.89 -4.94
N LEU A 54 2.44 -9.50 -5.97
CA LEU A 54 1.02 -9.82 -6.08
C LEU A 54 0.85 -11.24 -6.67
N PRO A 55 -0.13 -12.04 -6.20
CA PRO A 55 -1.07 -11.72 -5.13
C PRO A 55 -0.51 -11.98 -3.72
N HIS A 56 0.66 -12.57 -3.58
CA HIS A 56 1.18 -13.02 -2.28
C HIS A 56 1.98 -11.94 -1.52
N LEU A 57 1.24 -11.00 -0.94
CA LEU A 57 1.84 -9.93 -0.17
C LEU A 57 2.63 -10.44 1.06
N PRO A 58 3.75 -9.80 1.39
CA PRO A 58 4.60 -10.22 2.49
C PRO A 58 3.87 -10.09 3.84
N GLN A 59 4.15 -11.03 4.75
CA GLN A 59 3.52 -11.05 6.07
C GLN A 59 3.85 -9.78 6.88
N SER A 60 5.06 -9.24 6.73
CA SER A 60 5.49 -7.98 7.36
C SER A 60 4.62 -6.80 6.94
N LEU A 61 4.23 -6.72 5.66
CA LEU A 61 3.32 -5.70 5.16
C LEU A 61 1.92 -5.87 5.75
N LYS A 62 1.38 -7.09 5.75
CA LYS A 62 0.05 -7.37 6.32
C LYS A 62 -0.03 -7.00 7.80
N ALA A 63 0.99 -7.37 8.57
CA ALA A 63 1.08 -7.02 9.99
C ALA A 63 1.20 -5.51 10.20
N ALA A 64 2.04 -4.83 9.42
CA ALA A 64 2.19 -3.38 9.49
C ALA A 64 0.90 -2.65 9.11
N TYR A 65 0.19 -3.12 8.08
CA TYR A 65 -1.10 -2.58 7.65
C TYR A 65 -2.17 -2.74 8.72
N ALA A 66 -2.28 -3.92 9.34
CA ALA A 66 -3.24 -4.16 10.43
C ALA A 66 -2.97 -3.27 11.66
N ALA A 67 -1.70 -3.07 12.02
CA ALA A 67 -1.32 -2.21 13.13
C ALA A 67 -1.59 -0.73 12.81
N TRP A 68 -1.25 -0.28 11.60
CA TRP A 68 -1.48 1.08 11.15
C TRP A 68 -2.98 1.39 11.01
N SER A 69 -3.78 0.47 10.47
CA SER A 69 -5.22 0.66 10.31
C SER A 69 -5.93 0.80 11.66
N HIS A 70 -5.52 0.05 12.68
CA HIS A 70 -6.03 0.23 14.05
C HIS A 70 -5.68 1.62 14.62
N GLN A 71 -4.46 2.13 14.39
CA GLN A 71 -4.07 3.48 14.84
C GLN A 71 -4.82 4.59 14.08
N ALA A 72 -5.15 4.37 12.81
CA ALA A 72 -5.85 5.36 12.00
C ALA A 72 -7.35 5.48 12.34
N VAL A 73 -7.94 4.45 12.96
CA VAL A 73 -9.33 4.47 13.47
C VAL A 73 -9.46 5.22 14.79
N ASP A 74 -8.42 5.17 15.63
CA ASP A 74 -8.44 5.76 16.98
C ASP A 74 -8.16 7.28 16.98
N ARG A 75 -7.92 7.87 15.80
CA ARG A 75 -7.48 9.26 15.62
C ARG A 75 -8.60 10.17 15.16
#